data_AF-A0A1H2PW30-F1
#
_entry.id   AF-A0A1H2PW30-F1
#
_cell.length_a   1.000
_cell.length_b   1.000
_cell.length_c   1.000
_cell.angle_alpha   90.00
_cell.angle_beta   90.00
_cell.angle_gamma   90.00
#
_symmetry.space_group_name_H-M   'P 1'
#
loop_
_entity.id
_entity.type
_entity.pdbx_description
1 polymer ?
#
loop_
_entity_poly.entity_id
_entity_poly.type
_entity_poly.pdbx_seq_one_letter_code
_entity_poly.pdbx_strand_id
1 'polypeptide(L)'
;MPSTSFRLTDPKPRDAHLYALLGIVCVALVAGAVYLQLAKGEDPCPLCIMQRYAFLLIAIFAFATAASRAGGVRIAFKVLTLLSALAGIGIAARHVWVQSHPSFSCGFDTLQPLVDGLPPAQWLPTLFRTAGLCETLYPPLLGLSLPTWSLIAFVVAAAAVLSNLLARRRAGAMRA
;
A
#
# COMPACT_ATOMS: atom_id res chain seq x y z
N MET A 1 15.99 -38.62 7.22
CA MET A 1 16.25 -37.39 6.43
C MET A 1 15.03 -37.11 5.56
N PRO A 2 14.17 -36.13 5.86
CA PRO A 2 13.10 -35.76 4.95
C PRO A 2 13.66 -34.75 3.95
N SER A 3 13.83 -35.21 2.72
CA SER A 3 13.97 -34.35 1.55
C SER A 3 12.66 -33.57 1.36
N THR A 4 12.55 -32.40 2.00
CA THR A 4 11.53 -31.41 1.67
C THR A 4 11.80 -30.93 0.26
N SER A 5 11.17 -31.64 -0.67
CA SER A 5 10.96 -31.27 -2.06
C SER A 5 10.39 -29.85 -2.12
N PHE A 6 11.29 -28.88 -2.21
CA PHE A 6 11.00 -27.50 -2.59
C PHE A 6 10.73 -27.42 -4.11
N ARG A 7 9.93 -28.36 -4.63
CA ARG A 7 9.44 -28.36 -6.00
C ARG A 7 7.94 -28.24 -5.93
N LEU A 8 7.45 -27.00 -5.97
CA LEU A 8 6.14 -26.61 -6.51
C LEU A 8 5.91 -25.11 -6.24
N THR A 9 6.64 -24.26 -6.96
CA THR A 9 6.11 -22.92 -7.24
C THR A 9 6.45 -22.54 -8.67
N ASP A 10 6.18 -23.44 -9.60
CA ASP A 10 6.03 -23.01 -10.99
C ASP A 10 4.98 -21.90 -11.01
N PRO A 11 5.31 -20.71 -11.56
CA PRO A 11 4.38 -19.61 -11.60
C PRO A 11 3.23 -20.00 -12.52
N LYS A 12 2.06 -20.31 -11.96
CA LYS A 12 0.84 -20.27 -12.76
C LYS A 12 0.71 -18.83 -13.28
N PRO A 13 0.60 -18.61 -14.60
CA PRO A 13 0.63 -17.26 -15.19
C PRO A 13 -0.35 -16.32 -14.50
N ARG A 14 -1.53 -16.84 -14.14
CA ARG A 14 -2.59 -16.14 -13.40
C ARG A 14 -2.11 -15.42 -12.14
N ASP A 15 -1.19 -16.00 -11.40
CA ASP A 15 -0.71 -15.38 -10.16
C ASP A 15 0.19 -14.18 -10.44
N ALA A 16 1.10 -14.29 -11.41
CA ALA A 16 1.98 -13.18 -11.77
C ALA A 16 1.17 -12.00 -12.33
N HIS A 17 0.14 -12.28 -13.13
CA HIS A 17 -0.80 -11.26 -13.62
C HIS A 17 -1.56 -10.56 -12.48
N LEU A 18 -2.02 -11.28 -11.45
CA LEU A 18 -2.70 -10.67 -10.31
C LEU A 18 -1.81 -9.67 -9.55
N TYR A 19 -0.56 -10.05 -9.26
CA TYR A 19 0.38 -9.14 -8.57
C TYR A 19 0.83 -7.98 -9.49
N ALA A 20 1.00 -8.23 -10.79
CA ALA A 20 1.31 -7.15 -11.74
C ALA A 20 0.16 -6.14 -11.85
N LEU A 21 -1.09 -6.62 -11.96
CA LEU A 21 -2.29 -5.77 -11.95
C LEU A 21 -2.40 -4.99 -10.64
N LEU A 22 -2.15 -5.64 -9.50
CA LEU A 22 -2.14 -4.97 -8.20
C LEU A 22 -1.10 -3.83 -8.16
N GLY A 23 0.12 -4.10 -8.63
CA GLY A 23 1.17 -3.08 -8.72
C GLY A 23 0.77 -1.91 -9.60
N ILE A 24 0.21 -2.18 -10.78
CA ILE A 24 -0.29 -1.15 -11.72
C ILE A 24 -1.40 -0.31 -11.06
N VAL A 25 -2.35 -0.94 -10.39
CA VAL A 25 -3.44 -0.25 -9.68
C VAL A 25 -2.88 0.65 -8.56
N CYS A 26 -1.91 0.17 -7.77
CA CYS A 26 -1.27 0.97 -6.74
C CYS A 26 -0.54 2.19 -7.32
N VAL A 27 0.20 2.02 -8.42
CA VAL A 27 0.87 3.14 -9.11
C VAL A 27 -0.16 4.12 -9.68
N ALA A 28 -1.25 3.63 -10.28
CA ALA A 28 -2.32 4.47 -10.80
C ALA A 28 -3.02 5.29 -9.70
N LEU A 29 -3.25 4.71 -8.52
CA LEU A 29 -3.80 5.41 -7.36
C LEU A 29 -2.86 6.53 -6.87
N VAL A 30 -1.55 6.25 -6.78
CA VAL A 30 -0.55 7.26 -6.41
C VAL A 30 -0.49 8.38 -7.46
N ALA A 31 -0.50 8.03 -8.75
CA ALA A 31 -0.53 9.01 -9.83
C ALA A 31 -1.79 9.88 -9.79
N GLY A 32 -2.96 9.30 -9.50
CA GLY A 32 -4.20 10.05 -9.29
C GLY A 32 -4.11 11.01 -8.10
N ALA A 33 -3.50 10.58 -6.99
CA ALA A 33 -3.29 11.46 -5.83
C ALA A 33 -2.33 12.62 -6.13
N VAL A 34 -1.26 12.37 -6.90
CA VAL A 34 -0.33 13.42 -7.35
C VAL A 34 -1.02 14.36 -8.35
N TYR A 35 -1.87 13.84 -9.23
CA TYR A 35 -2.65 14.65 -10.15
C TYR A 35 -3.58 15.60 -9.39
N LEU A 36 -4.27 15.13 -8.35
CA LEU A 36 -5.10 16.00 -7.51
C LEU A 36 -4.27 17.09 -6.82
N GLN A 37 -3.08 16.75 -6.31
CA GLN A 37 -2.18 17.72 -5.69
C GLN A 37 -1.69 18.80 -6.68
N LEU A 38 -1.27 18.40 -7.89
CA LEU A 38 -0.72 19.35 -8.87
C LEU A 38 -1.80 20.14 -9.62
N ALA A 39 -2.93 19.49 -9.94
CA ALA A 39 -3.99 20.11 -10.73
C ALA A 39 -4.98 20.91 -9.88
N LYS A 40 -5.25 20.47 -8.64
CA LYS A 40 -6.16 21.18 -7.71
C LYS A 40 -5.45 21.97 -6.62
N GLY A 41 -4.12 21.84 -6.48
CA GLY A 41 -3.35 22.59 -5.50
C GLY A 41 -3.65 22.20 -4.06
N GLU A 42 -4.09 20.96 -3.82
CA GLU A 42 -4.44 20.51 -2.46
C GLU A 42 -3.20 20.13 -1.65
N ASP A 43 -3.06 20.71 -0.46
CA ASP A 43 -1.89 20.52 0.38
C ASP A 43 -1.81 19.08 0.93
N PRO A 44 -0.69 18.37 0.75
CA PRO A 44 -0.57 17.01 1.22
C PRO A 44 -0.43 16.95 2.76
N CYS A 45 -1.23 16.09 3.38
CA CYS A 45 -1.14 15.78 4.80
C CYS A 45 -0.04 14.73 5.09
N PRO A 46 0.63 14.73 6.26
CA PRO A 46 1.67 13.73 6.59
C PRO A 46 1.17 12.28 6.53
N LEU A 47 -0.04 12.02 7.01
CA LEU A 47 -0.67 10.70 6.92
C LEU A 47 -0.90 10.27 5.46
N CYS A 48 -1.26 11.22 4.58
CA CYS A 48 -1.49 10.99 3.16
C CYS A 48 -0.19 10.57 2.46
N ILE A 49 0.92 11.23 2.79
CA ILE A 49 2.25 10.89 2.27
C ILE A 49 2.67 9.50 2.75
N MET A 50 2.42 9.15 4.01
CA MET A 50 2.68 7.80 4.53
C MET A 50 1.87 6.72 3.79
N GLN A 51 0.61 7.01 3.42
CA GLN A 51 -0.17 6.11 2.58
C GLN A 51 0.43 5.94 1.18
N ARG A 52 0.93 7.02 0.56
CA ARG A 52 1.62 6.94 -0.74
C ARG A 52 2.86 6.05 -0.67
N TYR A 53 3.66 6.17 0.39
CA TYR A 53 4.80 5.26 0.60
C TYR A 53 4.36 3.81 0.76
N ALA A 54 3.28 3.55 1.51
CA ALA A 54 2.73 2.20 1.63
C ALA A 54 2.29 1.63 0.28
N PHE A 55 1.62 2.42 -0.57
CA PHE A 55 1.25 1.98 -1.93
C PHE A 55 2.46 1.72 -2.83
N LEU A 56 3.49 2.56 -2.75
CA LEU A 56 4.73 2.35 -3.51
C LEU A 56 5.46 1.08 -3.06
N LEU A 57 5.54 0.82 -1.75
CA LEU A 57 6.11 -0.42 -1.23
C LEU A 57 5.33 -1.65 -1.70
N ILE A 58 3.99 -1.60 -1.66
CA ILE A 58 3.12 -2.66 -2.20
C ILE A 58 3.40 -2.86 -3.69
N ALA A 59 3.50 -1.79 -4.48
CA ALA A 59 3.77 -1.88 -5.90
C ALA A 59 5.14 -2.54 -6.18
N ILE A 60 6.19 -2.13 -5.48
CA ILE A 60 7.54 -2.70 -5.62
C ILE A 60 7.54 -4.19 -5.28
N PHE A 61 6.96 -4.58 -4.14
CA PHE A 61 6.92 -5.99 -3.75
C PHE A 61 6.00 -6.83 -4.64
N ALA A 62 4.92 -6.24 -5.16
CA ALA A 62 4.03 -6.91 -6.11
C ALA A 62 4.73 -7.15 -7.46
N PHE A 63 5.45 -6.16 -8.00
CA PHE A 63 6.26 -6.34 -9.21
C PHE A 63 7.41 -7.32 -8.99
N ALA A 64 8.09 -7.25 -7.84
CA ALA A 64 9.12 -8.23 -7.48
C ALA A 64 8.55 -9.65 -7.38
N THR A 65 7.33 -9.81 -6.86
CA THR A 65 6.60 -11.09 -6.81
C THR A 65 6.22 -11.60 -8.21
N ALA A 66 5.93 -10.70 -9.15
CA ALA A 66 5.61 -11.05 -10.53
C ALA A 66 6.85 -11.42 -11.35
N ALA A 67 7.99 -10.73 -11.13
CA ALA A 67 9.26 -10.99 -11.80
C ALA A 67 10.01 -12.21 -11.24
N SER A 68 9.81 -12.54 -9.96
CA SER A 68 10.51 -13.65 -9.30
C SER A 68 10.05 -15.02 -9.81
N ARG A 69 11.00 -15.80 -10.35
CA ARG A 69 10.81 -17.21 -10.75
C ARG A 69 11.08 -18.20 -9.62
N ALA A 70 11.84 -17.81 -8.60
CA ALA A 70 12.16 -18.67 -7.45
C ALA A 70 11.02 -18.67 -6.41
N GLY A 71 10.50 -19.86 -6.09
CA GLY A 71 9.32 -20.02 -5.23
C GLY A 71 9.45 -19.43 -3.81
N GLY A 72 10.64 -19.50 -3.21
CA GLY A 72 10.86 -19.07 -1.82
C GLY A 72 10.92 -17.56 -1.68
N VAL A 73 11.70 -16.94 -2.55
CA VAL A 73 11.78 -15.49 -2.70
C VAL A 73 10.40 -14.90 -3.00
N ARG A 74 9.60 -15.60 -3.82
CA ARG A 74 8.24 -15.18 -4.13
C ARG A 74 7.30 -15.20 -2.91
N ILE A 75 7.38 -16.22 -2.06
CA ILE A 75 6.57 -16.27 -0.83
C ILE A 75 6.97 -15.13 0.12
N ALA A 76 8.28 -14.87 0.26
CA ALA A 76 8.78 -13.75 1.07
C ALA A 76 8.20 -12.41 0.58
N PHE A 77 8.26 -12.12 -0.72
CA PHE A 77 7.68 -10.88 -1.26
C PHE A 77 6.16 -10.80 -1.12
N LYS A 78 5.43 -11.92 -1.21
CA LYS A 78 3.98 -11.93 -0.93
C LYS A 78 3.66 -11.56 0.51
N VAL A 79 4.42 -12.09 1.46
CA VAL A 79 4.26 -11.76 2.88
C VAL A 79 4.61 -10.29 3.13
N LEU A 80 5.69 -9.80 2.51
CA LEU A 80 6.07 -8.39 2.58
C LEU A 80 4.99 -7.46 2.01
N THR A 81 4.41 -7.82 0.86
CA THR A 81 3.27 -7.10 0.26
C THR A 81 2.08 -7.05 1.21
N LEU A 82 1.76 -8.16 1.89
CA LEU A 82 0.68 -8.23 2.87
C LEU A 82 0.97 -7.36 4.10
N LEU A 83 2.19 -7.39 4.63
CA LEU A 83 2.59 -6.55 5.76
C LEU A 83 2.49 -5.06 5.42
N SER A 84 2.95 -4.66 4.23
CA SER A 84 2.81 -3.28 3.75
C SER A 84 1.34 -2.88 3.58
N ALA A 85 0.48 -3.78 3.09
CA ALA A 85 -0.96 -3.52 3.01
C ALA A 85 -1.60 -3.35 4.39
N LEU A 86 -1.26 -4.21 5.37
CA LEU A 86 -1.75 -4.09 6.75
C LEU A 86 -1.29 -2.79 7.41
N ALA A 87 -0.03 -2.39 7.21
CA ALA A 87 0.48 -1.10 7.68
C ALA A 87 -0.31 0.06 7.05
N GLY A 88 -0.59 0.00 5.73
CA GLY A 88 -1.41 0.97 5.02
C GLY A 88 -2.84 1.06 5.55
N ILE A 89 -3.48 -0.08 5.88
CA ILE A 89 -4.80 -0.12 6.53
C ILE A 89 -4.76 0.60 7.89
N GLY A 90 -3.74 0.35 8.71
CA GLY A 90 -3.57 1.02 10.00
C GLY A 90 -3.46 2.53 9.87
N ILE A 91 -2.64 3.01 8.93
CA ILE A 91 -2.45 4.44 8.64
C ILE A 91 -3.76 5.05 8.11
N ALA A 92 -4.45 4.38 7.20
CA ALA A 92 -5.71 4.87 6.62
C ALA A 92 -6.86 4.89 7.65
N ALA A 93 -6.97 3.86 8.49
CA ALA A 93 -7.94 3.81 9.58
C ALA A 93 -7.68 4.93 10.59
N ARG A 94 -6.41 5.18 10.95
CA ARG A 94 -6.02 6.33 11.78
C ARG A 94 -6.45 7.65 11.14
N HIS A 95 -6.28 7.80 9.83
CA HIS A 95 -6.64 9.02 9.12
C HIS A 95 -8.16 9.25 9.11
N VAL A 96 -8.97 8.22 8.85
CA VAL A 96 -10.44 8.29 8.97
C VAL A 96 -10.87 8.62 10.41
N TRP A 97 -10.19 8.04 11.40
CA TRP A 97 -10.43 8.37 12.80
C TRP A 97 -10.17 9.84 13.11
N VAL A 98 -9.04 10.39 12.67
CA VAL A 98 -8.71 11.82 12.85
C VAL A 98 -9.70 12.72 12.13
N GLN A 99 -10.19 12.31 10.95
CA GLN A 99 -11.20 13.07 10.20
C GLN A 99 -12.56 13.11 10.92
N SER A 100 -12.89 12.07 11.70
CA SER A 100 -14.14 12.03 12.51
C SER A 100 -13.99 12.66 13.90
N HIS A 101 -12.76 12.71 14.44
CA HIS A 101 -12.44 13.28 15.74
C HIS A 101 -11.30 14.30 15.58
N PRO A 102 -11.59 15.53 15.12
CA PRO A 102 -10.57 16.55 14.94
C PRO A 102 -9.95 16.88 16.30
N SER A 103 -8.66 16.57 16.43
CA SER A 103 -7.85 16.88 17.60
C SER A 103 -6.61 17.63 17.15
N PHE A 104 -6.29 18.74 17.82
CA PHE A 104 -5.17 19.62 17.48
C PHE A 104 -3.80 18.94 17.38
N SER A 105 -3.65 17.70 17.88
CA SER A 105 -2.43 16.90 17.73
C SER A 105 -2.71 15.64 16.91
N CYS A 106 -2.63 15.75 15.58
CA CYS A 106 -2.65 14.59 14.66
C CYS A 106 -1.38 13.71 14.77
N GLY A 107 -0.44 14.04 15.67
CA GLY A 107 0.94 13.52 15.62
C GLY A 107 1.77 14.17 14.50
N PHE A 108 1.34 15.35 14.04
CA PHE A 108 2.03 16.17 13.03
C PHE A 108 3.48 16.41 13.43
N ASP A 109 3.73 16.82 14.67
CA ASP A 109 5.07 17.17 15.18
C ASP A 109 6.06 15.99 15.24
N THR A 110 5.57 14.75 15.35
CA THR A 110 6.41 13.55 15.40
C THR A 110 6.57 12.88 14.03
N LEU A 111 5.54 12.96 13.18
CA LEU A 111 5.54 12.35 11.85
C LEU A 111 6.20 13.23 10.78
N GLN A 112 6.11 14.56 10.88
CA GLN A 112 6.77 15.48 9.95
C GLN A 112 8.28 15.26 9.83
N PRO A 113 9.08 15.34 10.92
CA PRO A 113 10.52 15.17 10.81
C PRO A 113 10.92 13.77 10.32
N LEU A 114 10.10 12.75 10.61
CA LEU A 114 10.30 11.40 10.10
C LEU A 114 10.04 11.31 8.59
N VAL A 115 8.98 11.96 8.10
CA VAL A 115 8.58 11.97 6.68
C VAL A 115 9.50 12.86 5.85
N ASP A 116 9.81 14.06 6.33
CA ASP A 116 10.73 15.01 5.68
C ASP A 116 12.19 14.54 5.73
N GLY A 117 12.53 13.67 6.68
CA GLY A 117 13.83 13.00 6.80
C GLY A 117 14.01 11.81 5.84
N LEU A 118 12.95 11.33 5.17
CA LEU A 118 13.08 10.23 4.22
C LEU A 118 13.79 10.72 2.94
N PRO A 119 14.76 9.94 2.39
CA PRO A 119 15.49 10.31 1.18
C PRO A 119 14.60 10.77 0.00
N PRO A 120 13.43 10.16 -0.31
CA PRO A 120 12.55 10.69 -1.35
C PRO A 120 12.01 12.11 -1.10
N ALA A 121 11.81 12.52 0.16
CA ALA A 121 11.37 13.87 0.50
C ALA A 121 12.45 14.94 0.24
N GLN A 122 13.72 14.55 0.32
CA GLN A 122 14.86 15.43 0.01
C GLN A 122 15.06 15.60 -1.50
N TRP A 123 14.72 14.59 -2.31
CA TRP A 123 14.95 14.59 -3.76
C TRP A 123 13.77 15.21 -4.53
N LEU A 124 12.52 14.99 -4.09
CA LEU A 124 11.31 15.61 -4.66
C LEU A 124 10.48 16.32 -3.58
N PRO A 125 10.96 17.47 -3.06
CA PRO A 125 10.29 18.20 -1.99
C PRO A 125 8.89 18.70 -2.41
N THR A 126 8.68 19.00 -3.69
CA THR A 126 7.38 19.47 -4.21
C THR A 126 6.26 18.42 -4.12
N LEU A 127 6.60 17.13 -4.07
CA LEU A 127 5.63 16.04 -4.01
C LEU A 127 5.48 15.41 -2.62
N PHE A 128 6.52 15.49 -1.79
CA PHE A 128 6.61 14.74 -0.53
C PHE A 128 6.75 15.60 0.72
N ARG A 129 6.90 16.93 0.59
CA ARG A 129 6.92 17.84 1.73
C ARG A 129 5.50 18.10 2.21
N THR A 130 5.29 18.01 3.52
CA THR A 130 3.98 18.20 4.13
C THR A 130 3.66 19.69 4.27
N ALA A 131 2.48 20.09 3.80
CA ALA A 131 2.00 21.48 3.91
C ALA A 131 0.61 21.58 4.54
N GLY A 132 -0.14 20.47 4.63
CA GLY A 132 -1.52 20.45 5.12
C GLY A 132 -1.69 19.79 6.49
N LEU A 133 -2.72 20.24 7.23
CA LEU A 133 -3.19 19.60 8.46
C LEU A 133 -3.99 18.34 8.11
N CYS A 134 -3.97 17.30 8.96
CA CYS A 134 -4.72 16.06 8.73
C CYS A 134 -6.24 16.20 8.81
N GLU A 135 -6.72 17.32 9.35
CA GLU A 135 -8.14 17.61 9.59
C GLU A 135 -8.79 18.38 8.44
N THR A 136 -8.01 18.78 7.43
CA THR A 136 -8.55 19.50 6.28
C THR A 136 -9.54 18.61 5.52
N LEU A 137 -10.78 19.08 5.41
CA LEU A 137 -11.79 18.42 4.59
C LEU A 137 -11.61 18.82 3.13
N TYR A 138 -11.08 17.89 2.35
CA TYR A 138 -11.06 18.00 0.89
C TYR A 138 -12.42 17.66 0.28
N PRO A 139 -12.79 18.27 -0.86
CA PRO A 139 -14.03 17.97 -1.55
C PRO A 139 -14.14 16.45 -1.81
N PRO A 140 -15.22 15.80 -1.36
CA PRO A 140 -15.34 14.36 -1.44
C PRO A 140 -15.38 13.90 -2.90
N LEU A 141 -14.64 12.85 -3.20
CA LEU A 141 -14.65 12.21 -4.52
C LEU A 141 -15.79 11.18 -4.54
N LEU A 142 -16.82 11.42 -5.34
CA LEU A 142 -18.03 10.58 -5.42
C LEU A 142 -18.77 10.43 -4.07
N GLY A 143 -18.72 11.47 -3.22
CA GLY A 143 -19.36 11.46 -1.90
C GLY A 143 -18.57 10.77 -0.79
N LEU A 144 -17.39 10.19 -1.09
CA LEU A 144 -16.48 9.60 -0.11
C LEU A 144 -15.20 10.43 0.03
N SER A 145 -14.63 10.45 1.22
CA SER A 145 -13.35 11.12 1.46
C SER A 145 -12.17 10.34 0.84
N LEU A 146 -11.16 11.06 0.38
CA LEU A 146 -9.89 10.49 -0.13
C LEU A 146 -9.27 9.42 0.79
N PRO A 147 -9.17 9.60 2.12
CA PRO A 147 -8.65 8.56 3.00
C PRO A 147 -9.51 7.29 3.04
N THR A 148 -10.82 7.42 2.86
CA THR A 148 -11.74 6.26 2.80
C THR A 148 -11.50 5.45 1.53
N TRP A 149 -11.30 6.11 0.38
CA TRP A 149 -10.92 5.44 -0.87
C TRP A 149 -9.59 4.69 -0.74
N SER A 150 -8.58 5.31 -0.13
CA SER A 150 -7.30 4.65 0.16
C SER A 150 -7.48 3.44 1.08
N LEU A 151 -8.30 3.55 2.12
CA LEU A 151 -8.60 2.44 3.03
C LEU A 151 -9.21 1.25 2.28
N ILE A 152 -10.22 1.50 1.44
CA ILE A 152 -10.85 0.46 0.61
C ILE A 152 -9.81 -0.20 -0.28
N ALA A 153 -8.96 0.58 -0.95
CA ALA A 153 -7.91 0.05 -1.82
C ALA A 153 -6.92 -0.84 -1.05
N PHE A 154 -6.47 -0.43 0.15
CA PHE A 154 -5.59 -1.27 0.97
C PHE A 154 -6.27 -2.56 1.45
N VAL A 155 -7.54 -2.49 1.85
CA VAL A 155 -8.31 -3.68 2.27
C VAL A 155 -8.48 -4.65 1.11
N VAL A 156 -8.83 -4.15 -0.07
CA VAL A 156 -8.96 -4.96 -1.29
C VAL A 156 -7.62 -5.60 -1.65
N ALA A 157 -6.52 -4.84 -1.59
CA ALA A 157 -5.18 -5.35 -1.82
C ALA A 157 -4.81 -6.47 -0.82
N ALA A 158 -5.03 -6.24 0.48
CA ALA A 158 -4.76 -7.23 1.51
C ALA A 158 -5.61 -8.50 1.34
N ALA A 159 -6.90 -8.36 1.03
CA ALA A 159 -7.81 -9.47 0.78
C ALA A 159 -7.41 -10.28 -0.48
N ALA A 160 -7.00 -9.60 -1.55
CA ALA A 160 -6.52 -10.25 -2.78
C ALA A 160 -5.24 -11.06 -2.52
N VAL A 161 -4.30 -10.52 -1.74
CA VAL A 161 -3.06 -11.22 -1.37
C VAL A 161 -3.36 -12.39 -0.44
N LEU A 162 -4.19 -12.19 0.57
CA LEU A 162 -4.56 -13.22 1.56
C LEU A 162 -5.32 -14.39 0.92
N SER A 163 -6.28 -14.10 0.03
CA SER A 163 -7.01 -15.13 -0.71
C SER A 163 -6.07 -15.96 -1.61
N ASN A 164 -5.08 -15.33 -2.26
CA ASN A 164 -4.06 -16.07 -3.03
C ASN A 164 -3.22 -16.99 -2.13
N LEU A 165 -2.84 -16.52 -0.93
CA LEU A 165 -2.07 -17.30 0.04
C LEU A 165 -2.89 -18.47 0.59
N LEU A 166 -4.15 -18.26 0.95
CA LEU A 166 -5.05 -19.29 1.48
C LEU A 166 -5.42 -20.35 0.44
N ALA A 167 -5.70 -19.94 -0.80
CA ALA A 167 -5.98 -20.88 -1.90
C ALA A 167 -4.82 -21.84 -2.13
N ARG A 168 -3.58 -21.36 -1.97
CA ARG A 168 -2.37 -22.20 -2.08
C ARG A 168 -2.18 -23.12 -0.88
N ARG A 169 -2.44 -22.65 0.34
CA ARG A 169 -2.37 -23.49 1.54
C ARG A 169 -3.37 -24.65 1.45
N ARG A 170 -4.60 -24.39 1.00
CA ARG A 170 -5.62 -25.43 0.78
C ARG A 170 -5.21 -26.44 -0.29
N ALA A 171 -4.65 -25.97 -1.41
CA ALA A 171 -4.14 -26.86 -2.46
C ALA A 171 -2.94 -27.71 -2.01
N GLY A 172 -2.10 -27.19 -1.12
CA GLY A 172 -1.00 -27.94 -0.51
C GLY A 172 -1.49 -28.98 0.52
N ALA A 173 -2.48 -28.62 1.34
CA ALA A 173 -3.04 -29.51 2.35
C ALA A 173 -3.84 -30.69 1.77
N MET A 174 -4.48 -30.53 0.60
CA MET A 174 -5.17 -31.63 -0.09
C MET A 174 -4.21 -32.60 -0.82
N ARG A 175 -2.92 -32.27 -0.89
CA ARG A 175 -1.89 -33.08 -1.58
C ARG A 175 -0.99 -33.84 -0.60
N ALA A 176 -1.20 -33.67 0.70
CA ALA A 176 -0.52 -34.38 1.78
C ALA A 176 -1.45 -35.47 2.33
#